data_AF-A0A1B4LBH6-F1
#
_entry.id   AF-A0A1B4LBH6-F1
#
_cell.length_a   1.000
_cell.length_b   1.000
_cell.length_c   1.000
_cell.angle_alpha   90.00
_cell.angle_beta   90.00
_cell.angle_gamma   90.00
#
_symmetry.space_group_name_H-M   'P 1'
#
loop_
_entity.id
_entity.type
_entity.pdbx_description
1 polymer ?
#
loop_
_entity_poly.entity_id
_entity_poly.type
_entity_poly.pdbx_seq_one_letter_code
_entity_poly.pdbx_strand_id
1 'polypeptide(L)'
;MLLSAKSDTTKAIRYALTRWPSLIYYCSDGRAEIDNLIAERALRGVAIGRRNYLFAGADTGGERAAAMYSLIGTARLNGLDPEAYLAYVLERIADHPINRICELLPWNVASSLPSTAHVEPIR
;
A
#
# COMPACT_ATOMS: atom_id res chain seq x y z
N MET A 1 -12.90 41.24 -2.48
CA MET A 1 -11.48 40.88 -2.72
C MET A 1 -11.38 40.17 -4.07
N LEU A 2 -10.96 40.88 -5.12
CA LEU A 2 -10.80 40.32 -6.46
C LEU A 2 -9.38 39.76 -6.59
N LEU A 3 -9.24 38.43 -6.52
CA LEU A 3 -7.98 37.75 -6.79
C LEU A 3 -7.72 37.73 -8.31
N SER A 4 -6.49 38.02 -8.71
CA SER A 4 -6.08 37.96 -10.12
C SER A 4 -6.25 36.54 -10.67
N ALA A 5 -6.89 36.42 -11.83
CA ALA A 5 -7.23 35.13 -12.45
C ALA A 5 -6.02 34.21 -12.72
N LYS A 6 -4.81 34.77 -12.77
CA LYS A 6 -3.54 34.05 -12.99
C LYS A 6 -2.77 33.72 -11.71
N SER A 7 -3.24 34.17 -10.54
CA SER A 7 -2.58 33.89 -9.26
C SER A 7 -2.64 32.40 -8.92
N ASP A 8 -1.62 31.89 -8.22
CA ASP A 8 -1.59 30.49 -7.79
C ASP A 8 -2.72 30.17 -6.81
N THR A 9 -3.15 31.14 -6.00
CA THR A 9 -4.34 31.05 -5.15
C THR A 9 -5.60 30.79 -5.99
N THR A 10 -5.79 31.53 -7.09
CA THR A 10 -6.94 31.29 -7.97
C THR A 10 -6.88 29.92 -8.65
N LYS A 11 -5.69 29.44 -9.04
CA LYS A 11 -5.52 28.09 -9.58
C LYS A 11 -5.90 27.01 -8.56
N ALA A 12 -5.43 27.14 -7.32
CA ALA A 12 -5.75 26.21 -6.24
C ALA A 12 -7.25 26.18 -5.93
N ILE A 13 -7.91 27.34 -5.84
CA ILE A 13 -9.36 27.44 -5.63
C ILE A 13 -10.11 26.76 -6.78
N ARG A 14 -9.76 27.06 -8.04
CA ARG A 14 -10.40 26.42 -9.19
C ARG A 14 -10.20 24.90 -9.19
N TYR A 15 -9.01 24.43 -8.86
CA TYR A 15 -8.73 23.00 -8.75
C TYR A 15 -9.63 22.34 -7.70
N ALA A 16 -9.77 22.93 -6.51
CA ALA A 16 -10.65 22.42 -5.46
C ALA A 16 -12.12 22.40 -5.89
N LEU A 17 -12.60 23.46 -6.55
CA LEU A 17 -13.97 23.55 -7.05
C LEU A 17 -14.26 22.49 -8.12
N THR A 18 -13.34 22.28 -9.07
CA THR A 18 -13.48 21.23 -10.08
C THR A 18 -13.54 19.84 -9.46
N ARG A 19 -12.83 19.61 -8.34
CA ARG A 19 -12.79 18.33 -7.63
C ARG A 19 -13.87 18.18 -6.56
N TRP A 20 -14.73 19.19 -6.38
CA TRP A 20 -15.73 19.24 -5.30
C TRP A 20 -16.58 17.97 -5.19
N PRO A 21 -17.08 17.36 -6.30
CA PRO A 21 -17.85 16.11 -6.22
C PRO A 21 -17.09 14.96 -5.55
N SER A 22 -15.77 14.85 -5.77
CA SER A 22 -14.94 13.83 -5.13
C SER A 22 -14.70 14.14 -3.65
N LEU A 23 -14.55 15.42 -3.28
CA LEU A 23 -14.30 15.84 -1.89
C LEU A 23 -15.49 15.56 -0.98
N ILE A 24 -16.72 15.62 -1.51
CA ILE A 24 -17.94 15.37 -0.74
C ILE A 24 -18.45 13.93 -0.88
N TYR A 25 -17.71 13.04 -1.55
CA TYR A 25 -18.15 11.66 -1.81
C TYR A 25 -18.45 10.89 -0.51
N TYR A 26 -17.68 11.14 0.55
CA TYR A 26 -17.92 10.55 1.88
C TYR A 26 -19.30 10.88 2.45
N CYS A 27 -19.89 12.02 2.08
CA CYS A 27 -21.25 12.38 2.50
C CYS A 27 -22.31 11.46 1.85
N SER A 28 -21.99 10.86 0.70
CA SER A 28 -22.88 9.95 -0.03
C SER A 28 -22.61 8.46 0.24
N ASP A 29 -21.39 8.10 0.62
CA ASP A 29 -20.99 6.73 0.94
C ASP A 29 -20.20 6.70 2.25
N GLY A 30 -20.84 6.20 3.31
CA GLY A 30 -20.24 6.10 4.65
C GLY A 30 -19.11 5.08 4.77
N ARG A 31 -18.80 4.33 3.70
CA ARG A 31 -17.58 3.51 3.62
C ARG A 31 -16.35 4.32 3.27
N ALA A 32 -16.52 5.50 2.69
CA ALA A 32 -15.42 6.40 2.36
C ALA A 32 -15.11 7.29 3.57
N GLU A 33 -13.83 7.35 3.93
CA GLU A 33 -13.35 8.27 4.95
C GLU A 33 -13.38 9.72 4.43
N ILE A 34 -13.57 10.67 5.35
CA ILE A 34 -13.54 12.11 5.04
C ILE A 34 -12.14 12.59 4.62
N ASP A 35 -11.11 11.87 5.07
CA ASP A 35 -9.71 12.17 4.81
C ASP A 35 -9.00 11.01 4.09
N ASN A 36 -7.80 11.32 3.58
CA ASN A 36 -6.96 10.36 2.87
C ASN A 36 -5.82 9.81 3.75
N LEU A 37 -5.93 9.92 5.07
CA LEU A 37 -4.81 9.67 5.99
C LEU A 37 -4.32 8.24 5.91
N ILE A 38 -5.24 7.28 5.74
CA ILE A 38 -4.92 5.85 5.61
C ILE A 38 -4.06 5.61 4.37
N ALA A 39 -4.45 6.14 3.21
CA ALA A 39 -3.68 5.95 1.98
C ALA A 39 -2.33 6.68 2.03
N GLU A 40 -2.28 7.90 2.59
CA GLU A 40 -1.03 8.63 2.76
C GLU A 40 -0.06 7.91 3.69
N ARG A 41 -0.55 7.34 4.80
CA ARG A 41 0.25 6.52 5.72
C ARG A 41 0.77 5.27 5.02
N ALA A 42 -0.05 4.59 4.22
CA ALA A 42 0.36 3.43 3.45
C ALA A 42 1.46 3.78 2.43
N LEU A 43 1.32 4.91 1.72
CA LEU A 43 2.29 5.37 0.73
C LEU A 43 3.57 5.96 1.33
N ARG A 44 3.57 6.38 2.60
CA ARG A 44 4.73 6.95 3.27
C ARG A 44 5.93 5.99 3.24
N GLY A 45 5.70 4.69 3.42
CA GLY A 45 6.75 3.67 3.33
C GLY A 45 7.42 3.63 1.96
N VAL A 46 6.62 3.73 0.90
CA VAL A 46 7.10 3.80 -0.50
C VAL A 46 7.86 5.10 -0.76
N ALA A 47 7.33 6.23 -0.28
CA ALA A 47 7.93 7.54 -0.46
C ALA A 47 9.28 7.71 0.27
N ILE A 48 9.48 7.00 1.39
CA ILE A 48 10.76 6.91 2.09
C ILE A 48 11.68 5.93 1.35
N GLY A 49 11.16 4.73 1.01
CA GLY A 49 11.90 3.66 0.34
C GLY A 49 12.53 4.09 -0.99
N ARG A 50 11.81 4.86 -1.82
CA ARG A 50 12.32 5.34 -3.12
C ARG A 50 13.64 6.11 -3.03
N ARG A 51 13.93 6.75 -1.88
CA ARG A 51 15.20 7.47 -1.66
C ARG A 51 16.36 6.52 -1.33
N ASN A 52 16.04 5.31 -0.88
CA ASN A 52 16.99 4.30 -0.44
C ASN A 52 17.20 3.17 -1.48
N TYR A 53 16.38 3.11 -2.53
CA TYR A 53 16.46 2.08 -3.56
C TYR A 53 17.37 2.52 -4.70
N LEU A 54 18.61 2.03 -4.69
CA LEU A 54 19.62 2.26 -5.74
C LEU A 54 19.18 1.73 -7.13
N PHE A 55 18.15 0.88 -7.18
CA PHE A 55 17.67 0.21 -8.40
C PHE A 55 16.31 0.72 -8.90
N ALA A 56 15.69 1.68 -8.20
CA ALA A 56 14.38 2.23 -8.56
C ALA A 56 14.47 3.32 -9.66
N GLY A 57 15.37 3.13 -10.63
CA GLY A 57 15.56 4.03 -11.79
C GLY A 57 14.97 3.51 -13.10
N ALA A 58 14.54 2.24 -13.15
CA ALA A 58 13.93 1.60 -14.32
C ALA A 58 12.52 1.11 -14.00
N ASP A 59 11.61 1.13 -14.98
CA ASP A 59 10.21 0.71 -14.83
C ASP A 59 10.08 -0.72 -14.28
N THR A 60 10.95 -1.62 -14.72
CA THR A 60 11.02 -3.01 -14.24
C THR A 60 11.38 -3.11 -12.75
N GLY A 61 12.18 -2.17 -12.24
CA GLY A 61 12.48 -2.06 -10.81
C GLY A 61 11.26 -1.59 -10.01
N GLY A 62 10.48 -0.66 -10.58
CA GLY A 62 9.22 -0.18 -10.01
C GLY A 62 8.17 -1.28 -9.89
N GLU A 63 8.00 -2.09 -10.95
CA GLU A 63 7.06 -3.23 -10.96
C GLU A 63 7.41 -4.26 -9.89
N ARG A 64 8.70 -4.62 -9.76
CA ARG A 64 9.17 -5.54 -8.71
C ARG A 64 8.95 -4.97 -7.30
N ALA A 65 9.22 -3.68 -7.11
CA ALA A 65 8.97 -3.03 -5.83
C ALA A 65 7.47 -3.03 -5.49
N ALA A 66 6.60 -2.75 -6.46
CA ALA A 66 5.15 -2.79 -6.28
C ALA A 66 4.66 -4.19 -5.90
N ALA A 67 5.18 -5.24 -6.54
CA ALA A 67 4.88 -6.63 -6.18
C ALA A 67 5.29 -6.94 -4.73
N MET A 68 6.51 -6.56 -4.33
CA MET A 68 7.00 -6.77 -2.96
C MET A 68 6.19 -6.00 -1.91
N TYR A 69 5.88 -4.72 -2.17
CA TYR A 69 5.03 -3.92 -1.27
C TYR A 69 3.62 -4.50 -1.14
N SER A 70 3.07 -5.02 -2.23
CA SER A 70 1.75 -5.66 -2.23
C SER A 70 1.75 -6.92 -1.35
N LEU A 71 2.80 -7.76 -1.45
CA LEU A 71 2.95 -8.94 -0.59
C LEU A 71 3.09 -8.56 0.89
N ILE A 72 3.95 -7.58 1.20
CA ILE A 72 4.16 -7.08 2.57
C ILE A 72 2.86 -6.50 3.15
N GLY A 73 2.15 -5.67 2.37
CA GLY A 73 0.88 -5.10 2.77
C GLY A 73 -0.18 -6.18 3.02
N THR A 74 -0.26 -7.16 2.14
CA THR A 74 -1.18 -8.30 2.29
C THR A 74 -0.87 -9.12 3.54
N ALA A 75 0.40 -9.38 3.85
CA ALA A 75 0.79 -10.07 5.08
C ALA A 75 0.31 -9.31 6.33
N ARG A 76 0.54 -7.99 6.38
CA ARG A 76 0.07 -7.16 7.51
C ARG A 76 -1.46 -7.12 7.63
N LEU A 77 -2.17 -7.05 6.51
CA LEU A 77 -3.64 -7.08 6.50
C LEU A 77 -4.20 -8.43 6.98
N ASN A 78 -3.43 -9.51 6.85
CA ASN A 78 -3.76 -10.83 7.42
C ASN A 78 -3.27 -11.01 8.86
N GLY A 79 -2.79 -9.94 9.52
CA GLY A 79 -2.29 -9.99 10.89
C GLY A 79 -1.00 -10.79 11.03
N LEU A 80 -0.16 -10.79 9.99
CA LEU A 80 1.14 -11.47 9.99
C LEU A 80 2.28 -10.47 10.00
N ASP A 81 3.34 -10.82 10.72
CA ASP A 81 4.64 -10.19 10.63
C ASP A 81 5.23 -10.42 9.22
N PRO A 82 5.50 -9.37 8.44
CA PRO A 82 5.99 -9.54 7.07
C PRO A 82 7.35 -10.21 6.97
N GLU A 83 8.22 -10.04 7.97
CA GLU A 83 9.54 -10.67 7.96
C GLU A 83 9.39 -12.18 8.11
N ALA A 84 8.64 -12.65 9.10
CA ALA A 84 8.35 -14.07 9.30
C ALA A 84 7.64 -14.69 8.10
N TYR A 85 6.68 -13.99 7.49
CA TYR A 85 6.04 -14.43 6.24
C TYR A 85 7.04 -14.59 5.10
N LEU A 86 7.87 -13.57 4.84
CA LEU A 86 8.85 -13.62 3.75
C LEU A 86 9.90 -14.69 3.98
N ALA A 87 10.38 -14.86 5.21
CA ALA A 87 11.31 -15.94 5.57
C ALA A 87 10.70 -17.32 5.26
N TYR A 88 9.46 -17.55 5.70
CA TYR A 88 8.74 -18.80 5.44
C TYR A 88 8.61 -19.11 3.95
N VAL A 89 8.26 -18.10 3.15
CA VAL A 89 8.13 -18.24 1.69
C VAL A 89 9.48 -18.50 1.05
N LEU A 90 10.52 -17.72 1.37
CA LEU A 90 11.84 -17.85 0.76
C LEU A 90 12.51 -19.19 1.08
N GLU A 91 12.28 -19.76 2.26
CA GLU A 91 12.74 -21.10 2.61
C GLU A 91 12.12 -22.22 1.76
N ARG A 92 10.90 -22.02 1.24
CA ARG A 92 10.11 -23.07 0.57
C ARG A 92 10.01 -22.88 -0.94
N ILE A 93 10.11 -21.65 -1.42
CA ILE A 93 9.81 -21.29 -2.81
C ILE A 93 10.68 -22.02 -3.83
N ALA A 94 11.92 -22.38 -3.47
CA ALA A 94 12.83 -23.08 -4.37
C ALA A 94 12.37 -24.51 -4.69
N ASP A 95 11.78 -25.21 -3.71
CA ASP A 95 11.32 -26.59 -3.84
C ASP A 95 9.79 -26.69 -4.05
N HIS A 96 9.09 -25.56 -4.02
CA HIS A 96 7.63 -25.52 -4.13
C HIS A 96 7.17 -25.59 -5.59
N PRO A 97 6.18 -26.43 -5.94
CA PRO A 97 5.71 -26.55 -7.31
C PRO A 97 5.04 -25.26 -7.80
N ILE A 98 5.43 -24.81 -9.00
CA ILE A 98 5.00 -23.53 -9.58
C ILE A 98 3.47 -23.41 -9.73
N ASN A 99 2.77 -24.52 -9.95
CA ASN A 99 1.31 -24.55 -10.08
C ASN A 99 0.57 -24.48 -8.73
N ARG A 100 1.28 -24.44 -7.60
CA ARG A 100 0.72 -24.33 -6.24
C ARG A 100 1.27 -23.15 -5.47
N ILE A 101 1.85 -22.14 -6.12
CA ILE A 101 2.36 -20.92 -5.47
C ILE A 101 1.29 -20.25 -4.60
N CYS A 102 0.01 -20.40 -4.95
CA CYS A 102 -1.10 -19.90 -4.15
C CYS A 102 -1.10 -20.41 -2.69
N GLU A 103 -0.54 -21.59 -2.41
CA GLU A 103 -0.41 -22.14 -1.06
C GLU A 103 0.56 -21.33 -0.18
N LEU A 104 1.47 -20.56 -0.80
CA LEU A 104 2.40 -19.67 -0.11
C LEU A 104 1.81 -18.28 0.15
N LEU A 105 0.55 -18.02 -0.22
CA LEU A 105 -0.11 -16.73 0.03
C LEU A 105 -0.38 -16.52 1.53
N PRO A 106 -0.40 -15.26 2.02
CA PRO A 106 -0.40 -14.96 3.46
C PRO A 106 -1.49 -15.67 4.26
N TRP A 107 -2.72 -15.74 3.76
CA TRP A 107 -3.85 -16.38 4.44
C TRP A 107 -3.73 -17.91 4.53
N ASN A 108 -2.95 -18.55 3.65
CA ASN A 108 -2.74 -19.99 3.65
C ASN A 108 -1.59 -20.40 4.59
N VAL A 109 -0.59 -19.55 4.75
CA VAL A 109 0.56 -19.81 5.63
C VAL A 109 0.34 -19.34 7.06
N ALA A 110 -0.69 -18.54 7.33
CA ALA A 110 -0.99 -18.00 8.66
C ALA A 110 -1.07 -19.09 9.75
N SER A 111 -1.69 -20.23 9.46
CA SER A 111 -1.80 -21.35 10.40
C SER A 111 -0.50 -22.12 10.62
N SER A 112 0.47 -21.96 9.71
CA SER A 112 1.74 -22.68 9.72
C SER A 112 2.86 -21.90 10.40
N LEU A 113 2.62 -20.64 10.74
CA LEU A 113 3.58 -19.75 11.38
C LEU A 113 3.46 -19.82 12.91
N PRO A 114 4.54 -19.56 13.65
CA PRO A 114 4.51 -19.55 15.11
C PRO A 114 3.66 -18.38 15.63
N SER A 115 3.15 -18.49 16.86
CA SER A 115 2.34 -17.44 17.49
C SER A 115 3.02 -16.06 17.51
N THR A 116 4.35 -16.03 17.54
CA THR A 116 5.17 -14.80 17.51
C THR A 116 5.12 -14.06 16.17
N ALA A 117 4.71 -14.73 15.10
CA ALA A 117 4.56 -14.15 13.78
C ALA A 117 3.20 -13.47 13.57
N HIS A 118 2.29 -13.52 14.54
CA HIS A 118 1.01 -12.83 14.46
C HIS A 118 1.12 -11.43 15.06
N VAL A 119 0.68 -10.44 14.29
CA VAL A 119 0.71 -9.02 14.63
C VAL A 119 -0.71 -8.49 14.56
N GLU A 120 -1.03 -7.52 15.43
CA GLU A 120 -2.30 -6.79 15.36
C GLU A 120 -2.52 -6.25 13.94
N PRO A 121 -3.63 -6.62 13.27
CA PRO A 121 -3.91 -6.14 11.93
C PRO A 121 -4.08 -4.63 11.93
N ILE A 122 -3.56 -3.99 10.88
CA ILE A 122 -3.68 -2.54 10.69
C ILE A 122 -5.17 -2.22 10.46
N ARG A 123 -5.79 -1.49 11.39
CA ARG A 123 -7.10 -0.85 11.21
C ARG A 123 -7.00 0.41 10.35
#